data_AF-A0A5Z5QW04-F1
#
_entry.id   AF-A0A5Z5QW04-F1
#
_cell.length_a   1.000
_cell.length_b   1.000
_cell.length_c   1.000
_cell.angle_alpha   90.00
_cell.angle_beta   90.00
_cell.angle_gamma   90.00
#
_symmetry.space_group_name_H-M   'P 1'
#
loop_
_entity.id
_entity.type
_entity.pdbx_description
1 polymer ?
#
loop_
_entity_poly.entity_id
_entity_poly.type
_entity_poly.pdbx_seq_one_letter_code
_entity_poly.pdbx_strand_id
1 'polypeptide(L)'
;ALIEGIEASMTVPLMPDRLNWNTNATYMIASEQKDTGNPLSIIPKYTVNTFLDWTITSALSANVNWTLYGKQKPRTHAESRSEETKGLSGKALGAYLLVGANVNYDINKNLRLNVGISNIFDKQIYRSAEGANTYNEPGRAYYAGVTASF
;
A
#
# COMPACT_ATOMS: atom_id res chain seq x y z
N ALA A 1 -1.98 25.14 -8.09
CA ALA A 1 -1.85 23.67 -7.97
C ALA A 1 -2.74 22.99 -9.02
N LEU A 2 -2.38 21.77 -9.45
CA LEU A 2 -3.20 20.86 -10.27
C LEU A 2 -3.05 19.45 -9.71
N ILE A 3 -4.19 18.78 -9.45
CA ILE A 3 -4.25 17.37 -9.13
C ILE A 3 -5.25 16.74 -10.09
N GLU A 4 -4.85 15.66 -10.74
CA GLU A 4 -5.68 14.91 -11.67
C GLU A 4 -5.32 13.43 -11.57
N GLY A 5 -6.32 12.57 -11.59
CA GLY A 5 -6.14 11.12 -11.54
C GLY A 5 -7.36 10.37 -12.01
N ILE A 6 -7.16 9.07 -12.23
CA ILE A 6 -8.21 8.11 -12.56
C ILE A 6 -8.29 7.12 -11.41
N GLU A 7 -9.52 6.82 -10.99
CA GLU A 7 -9.80 5.79 -10.00
C GLU A 7 -10.67 4.71 -10.62
N ALA A 8 -10.40 3.46 -10.25
CA ALA A 8 -11.15 2.30 -10.68
C ALA A 8 -11.30 1.30 -9.53
N SER A 9 -12.44 0.63 -9.49
CA SER A 9 -12.72 -0.44 -8.54
C SER A 9 -13.40 -1.60 -9.24
N MET A 10 -13.07 -2.82 -8.82
CA MET A 10 -13.61 -4.06 -9.36
C MET A 10 -13.85 -5.04 -8.21
N THR A 11 -15.00 -5.69 -8.24
CA THR A 11 -15.32 -6.84 -7.38
C THR A 11 -15.81 -7.98 -8.24
N VAL A 12 -15.20 -9.15 -8.09
CA VAL A 12 -15.53 -10.36 -8.83
C VAL A 12 -15.79 -11.50 -7.85
N PRO A 13 -17.03 -12.00 -7.75
CA PRO A 13 -17.34 -13.20 -6.98
C PRO A 13 -16.87 -14.44 -7.75
N LEU A 14 -15.63 -14.86 -7.51
CA LEU A 14 -15.04 -16.03 -8.17
C LEU A 14 -15.77 -17.33 -7.80
N MET A 15 -16.22 -17.43 -6.54
CA MET A 15 -17.17 -18.43 -6.08
C MET A 15 -18.21 -17.72 -5.21
N PRO A 16 -19.50 -17.70 -5.60
CA PRO A 16 -20.55 -17.06 -4.82
C PRO A 16 -20.50 -17.47 -3.34
N ASP A 17 -20.60 -16.48 -2.46
CA ASP A 17 -20.60 -16.61 -0.99
C ASP A 17 -19.31 -17.20 -0.37
N ARG A 18 -18.30 -17.54 -1.18
CA ARG A 18 -17.07 -18.20 -0.71
C ARG A 18 -15.79 -17.51 -1.10
N LEU A 19 -15.65 -17.04 -2.33
CA LEU A 19 -14.39 -16.46 -2.81
C LEU A 19 -14.66 -15.19 -3.58
N ASN A 20 -14.19 -14.07 -3.03
CA ASN A 20 -14.30 -12.76 -3.65
C ASN A 20 -12.92 -12.21 -3.99
N TRP A 21 -12.76 -11.73 -5.22
CA TRP A 21 -11.62 -10.94 -5.64
C TRP A 21 -12.04 -9.48 -5.72
N ASN A 22 -11.40 -8.64 -4.93
CA ASN A 22 -11.59 -7.21 -4.94
C ASN A 22 -10.29 -6.50 -5.36
N THR A 23 -10.39 -5.51 -6.23
CA THR A 23 -9.28 -4.64 -6.62
C THR A 23 -9.74 -3.19 -6.62
N ASN A 24 -8.93 -2.29 -6.07
CA ASN A 24 -9.02 -0.85 -6.35
C ASN A 24 -7.69 -0.36 -6.91
N ALA A 25 -7.77 0.64 -7.78
CA ALA A 25 -6.62 1.23 -8.43
C ALA A 25 -6.80 2.74 -8.55
N THR A 26 -5.72 3.47 -8.29
CA THR A 26 -5.60 4.90 -8.53
C THR A 26 -4.40 5.13 -9.45
N TYR A 27 -4.57 5.94 -10.49
CA TYR A 27 -3.49 6.40 -11.35
C TYR A 27 -3.46 7.92 -11.34
N MET A 28 -2.35 8.52 -10.88
CA MET A 28 -2.20 9.97 -10.83
C MET A 28 -1.71 10.48 -12.17
N ILE A 29 -2.51 11.29 -12.87
CA ILE A 29 -2.12 11.95 -14.13
C ILE A 29 -1.22 13.14 -13.81
N ALA A 30 -1.69 14.05 -12.95
CA ALA A 30 -0.97 15.25 -12.54
C ALA A 30 -1.05 15.44 -11.01
N SER A 31 0.03 15.95 -10.43
CA SER A 31 0.10 16.41 -9.04
C SER A 31 1.23 17.43 -9.00
N GLU A 32 0.91 18.70 -9.17
CA GLU A 32 1.90 19.75 -9.36
C GLU A 32 1.50 21.10 -8.74
N GLN A 33 2.50 21.78 -8.19
CA GLN A 33 2.45 23.19 -7.85
C GLN A 33 2.68 23.99 -9.14
N LYS A 34 1.73 24.86 -9.51
CA LYS A 34 1.82 25.61 -10.78
C LYS A 34 2.97 26.63 -10.77
N ASP A 35 3.34 27.13 -9.60
CA ASP A 35 4.36 28.17 -9.47
C ASP A 35 5.79 27.60 -9.54
N THR A 36 6.00 26.39 -9.04
CA THR A 36 7.33 25.76 -8.93
C THR A 36 7.51 24.53 -9.82
N GLY A 37 6.44 23.97 -10.37
CA GLY A 37 6.46 22.68 -11.10
C GLY A 37 6.77 21.46 -10.22
N ASN A 38 6.94 21.63 -8.90
CA ASN A 38 7.17 20.52 -7.99
C ASN A 38 5.90 19.69 -7.76
N PRO A 39 6.03 18.41 -7.40
CA PRO A 39 4.90 17.64 -6.93
C PRO A 39 4.30 18.27 -5.67
N LEU A 40 2.96 18.25 -5.55
CA LEU A 40 2.25 18.72 -4.35
C LEU A 40 2.53 17.82 -3.14
N SER A 41 2.75 16.53 -3.41
CA SER A 41 3.16 15.52 -2.44
C SER A 41 3.93 14.42 -3.16
N ILE A 42 4.90 13.81 -2.47
CA ILE A 42 5.65 12.66 -3.00
C ILE A 42 4.77 11.42 -2.81
N ILE A 43 4.06 11.05 -3.87
CA ILE A 43 3.15 9.92 -3.91
C ILE A 43 3.48 8.98 -5.09
N PRO A 44 3.07 7.70 -5.02
CA PRO A 44 3.15 6.78 -6.15
C PRO A 44 2.42 7.30 -7.39
N LYS A 45 2.98 7.07 -8.58
CA LYS A 45 2.29 7.36 -9.85
C LYS A 45 1.00 6.57 -10.00
N TYR A 46 0.97 5.36 -9.43
CA TYR A 46 -0.22 4.54 -9.31
C TYR A 46 -0.16 3.72 -8.03
N THR A 47 -1.32 3.33 -7.52
CA THR A 47 -1.46 2.38 -6.42
C THR A 47 -2.53 1.39 -6.81
N VAL A 48 -2.24 0.10 -6.73
CA VAL A 48 -3.22 -0.98 -6.95
C VAL A 48 -3.28 -1.83 -5.70
N ASN A 49 -4.45 -1.88 -5.07
CA ASN A 49 -4.71 -2.77 -3.94
C ASN A 49 -5.60 -3.90 -4.41
N THR A 50 -5.19 -5.13 -4.14
CA THR A 50 -5.97 -6.32 -4.44
C THR A 50 -6.05 -7.21 -3.21
N PHE A 51 -7.22 -7.79 -2.99
CA PHE A 51 -7.46 -8.74 -1.92
C PHE A 51 -8.35 -9.88 -2.42
N LEU A 52 -7.99 -11.08 -2.00
CA LEU A 52 -8.71 -12.31 -2.25
C LEU A 52 -9.23 -12.83 -0.91
N ASP A 53 -10.54 -12.78 -0.72
CA ASP A 53 -11.22 -13.17 0.52
C ASP A 53 -11.88 -14.53 0.34
N TRP A 54 -11.47 -15.51 1.14
CA TRP A 54 -11.92 -16.89 1.03
C TRP A 54 -12.57 -17.41 2.31
N THR A 55 -13.88 -17.67 2.26
CA THR A 55 -14.62 -18.47 3.23
C THR A 55 -14.44 -19.96 2.91
N ILE A 56 -13.52 -20.60 3.62
CA ILE A 56 -13.16 -22.01 3.42
C ILE A 56 -14.25 -22.89 4.04
N THR A 57 -14.65 -22.62 5.28
CA THR A 57 -15.77 -23.27 5.99
C THR A 57 -16.57 -22.22 6.77
N SER A 58 -17.62 -22.64 7.47
CA SER A 58 -18.37 -21.74 8.38
C SER A 58 -17.54 -21.24 9.56
N ALA A 59 -16.39 -21.86 9.86
CA ALA A 59 -15.52 -21.48 10.98
C ALA A 59 -14.11 -21.06 10.53
N LEU A 60 -13.76 -21.21 9.25
CA LEU A 60 -12.41 -20.95 8.75
C LEU A 60 -12.47 -20.02 7.52
N SER A 61 -11.78 -18.89 7.61
CA SER A 61 -11.56 -17.99 6.48
C SER A 61 -10.08 -17.64 6.32
N ALA A 62 -9.70 -17.30 5.10
CA ALA A 62 -8.37 -16.84 4.76
C ALA A 62 -8.46 -15.63 3.85
N ASN A 63 -7.47 -14.75 3.91
CA ASN A 63 -7.30 -13.66 2.97
C ASN A 63 -5.84 -13.60 2.50
N VAL A 64 -5.67 -13.26 1.23
CA VAL A 64 -4.39 -12.83 0.67
C VAL A 64 -4.58 -11.42 0.12
N ASN A 65 -3.69 -10.51 0.49
CA ASN A 65 -3.72 -9.13 0.04
C ASN A 65 -2.38 -8.75 -0.61
N TRP A 66 -2.42 -7.92 -1.63
CA TRP A 66 -1.22 -7.31 -2.16
C TRP A 66 -1.45 -5.89 -2.64
N THR A 67 -0.47 -5.04 -2.39
CA THR A 67 -0.48 -3.63 -2.79
C THR A 67 0.74 -3.36 -3.66
N LEU A 68 0.49 -2.90 -4.89
CA LEU A 68 1.52 -2.47 -5.82
C LEU A 68 1.57 -0.94 -5.84
N TYR A 69 2.71 -0.40 -5.45
CA TYR A 69 3.02 1.02 -5.56
C TYR A 69 3.88 1.28 -6.77
N GLY A 70 3.45 2.23 -7.60
CA GLY A 70 4.24 2.75 -8.71
C GLY A 70 5.42 3.61 -8.23
N LYS A 71 6.26 4.00 -9.19
CA LYS A 71 7.42 4.86 -8.95
C LYS A 71 7.00 6.17 -8.27
N GLN A 72 7.76 6.61 -7.26
CA GLN A 72 7.61 7.90 -6.60
C GLN A 72 8.74 8.83 -7.04
N LYS A 73 8.39 10.05 -7.46
CA LYS A 73 9.36 11.04 -7.92
C LYS A 73 9.56 12.10 -6.83
N PRO A 74 10.81 12.51 -6.55
CA PRO A 74 11.07 13.60 -5.60
C PRO A 74 10.72 14.96 -6.20
N ARG A 75 10.82 16.01 -5.38
CA ARG A 75 10.86 17.40 -5.84
C ARG A 75 12.07 17.63 -6.74
N THR A 76 11.92 18.49 -7.74
CA THR A 76 12.98 18.82 -8.71
C THR A 76 13.43 20.27 -8.65
N HIS A 77 12.62 21.16 -8.06
CA HIS A 77 12.91 22.59 -7.94
C HIS A 77 13.11 22.97 -6.46
N ALA A 78 14.15 23.75 -6.20
CA ALA A 78 14.42 24.29 -4.87
C ALA A 78 13.33 25.30 -4.46
N GLU A 79 12.89 25.23 -3.21
CA GLU A 79 11.93 26.17 -2.61
C GLU A 79 12.56 26.99 -1.47
N SER A 80 13.88 26.81 -1.23
CA SER A 80 14.65 27.67 -0.34
C SER A 80 16.06 27.91 -0.88
N ARG A 81 16.68 29.03 -0.47
CA ARG A 81 18.10 29.34 -0.79
C ARG A 81 19.06 28.23 -0.37
N SER A 82 18.75 27.53 0.72
CA SER A 82 19.57 26.42 1.20
C SER A 82 19.54 25.21 0.25
N GLU A 83 18.36 24.91 -0.33
CA GLU A 83 18.19 23.85 -1.33
C GLU A 83 18.84 24.25 -2.67
N GLU A 84 18.78 25.53 -3.04
CA GLU A 84 19.45 26.06 -4.24
C GLU A 84 20.98 25.91 -4.14
N THR A 85 21.54 26.11 -2.94
CA THR A 85 22.98 26.01 -2.69
C THR A 85 23.45 24.55 -2.55
N LYS A 86 22.69 23.70 -1.85
CA LYS A 86 23.06 22.30 -1.56
C LYS A 86 22.64 21.32 -2.66
N GLY A 87 21.74 21.73 -3.54
CA GLY A 87 21.10 20.87 -4.52
C GLY A 87 20.01 19.98 -3.93
N LEU A 88 19.19 19.41 -4.82
CA LEU A 88 18.17 18.42 -4.50
C LEU A 88 18.60 17.05 -4.99
N SER A 89 18.28 16.01 -4.21
CA SER A 89 18.50 14.63 -4.66
C SER A 89 17.37 14.19 -5.60
N GLY A 90 17.72 13.84 -6.83
CA GLY A 90 16.80 13.28 -7.83
C GLY A 90 16.45 11.80 -7.64
N LYS A 91 16.82 11.20 -6.50
CA LYS A 91 16.63 9.77 -6.24
C LYS A 91 15.14 9.45 -6.16
N ALA A 92 14.63 8.81 -7.20
CA ALA A 92 13.27 8.28 -7.23
C ALA A 92 13.19 6.93 -6.51
N LEU A 93 12.08 6.70 -5.83
CA LEU A 93 11.78 5.40 -5.26
C LEU A 93 11.13 4.54 -6.34
N GLY A 94 11.73 3.39 -6.62
CA GLY A 94 11.22 2.43 -7.61
C GLY A 94 9.86 1.86 -7.21
N ALA A 95 9.12 1.37 -8.19
CA ALA A 95 7.88 0.64 -7.91
C ALA A 95 8.17 -0.60 -7.04
N TYR A 96 7.25 -0.94 -6.15
CA TYR A 96 7.40 -2.07 -5.24
C TYR A 96 6.05 -2.70 -4.89
N LEU A 97 6.12 -3.96 -4.48
CA LEU A 97 4.98 -4.80 -4.15
C LEU A 97 5.08 -5.23 -2.69
N LEU A 98 3.97 -5.13 -1.96
CA LEU A 98 3.80 -5.73 -0.64
C LEU A 98 2.74 -6.82 -0.74
N VAL A 99 2.98 -7.97 -0.12
CA VAL A 99 2.02 -9.08 -0.06
C VAL A 99 1.85 -9.50 1.39
N GLY A 100 0.61 -9.72 1.80
CA GLY A 100 0.22 -10.25 3.10
C GLY A 100 -0.77 -11.40 2.97
N ALA A 101 -0.87 -12.18 4.03
CA ALA A 101 -1.85 -13.25 4.14
C ALA A 101 -2.29 -13.40 5.60
N ASN A 102 -3.55 -13.73 5.82
CA ASN A 102 -4.06 -14.05 7.15
C ASN A 102 -5.10 -15.18 7.10
N VAL A 103 -5.25 -15.83 8.25
CA VAL A 103 -6.24 -16.88 8.50
C VAL A 103 -7.00 -16.52 9.77
N ASN A 104 -8.31 -16.72 9.72
CA ASN A 104 -9.22 -16.55 10.85
C ASN A 104 -9.91 -17.87 11.16
N TYR A 105 -9.95 -18.23 12.43
CA TYR A 105 -10.62 -19.42 12.91
C TYR A 105 -11.59 -19.09 14.06
N ASP A 106 -12.86 -19.34 13.82
CA ASP A 106 -13.92 -19.23 14.83
C ASP A 106 -13.92 -20.49 15.69
N ILE A 107 -13.30 -20.38 16.88
CA ILE A 107 -13.24 -21.47 17.86
C ILE A 107 -14.65 -21.79 18.36
N ASN A 108 -15.44 -20.74 18.60
CA ASN A 108 -16.87 -20.81 18.91
C ASN A 108 -17.53 -19.45 18.61
N LYS A 109 -18.84 -19.33 18.85
CA LYS A 109 -19.62 -18.11 18.60
C LYS A 109 -19.12 -16.85 19.34
N ASN A 110 -18.30 -17.02 20.38
CA ASN A 110 -17.81 -15.96 21.25
C ASN A 110 -16.28 -15.77 21.14
N LEU A 111 -15.57 -16.58 20.35
CA LEU A 111 -14.11 -16.59 20.34
C LEU A 111 -13.54 -16.86 18.94
N ARG A 112 -12.75 -15.91 18.43
CA ARG A 112 -12.06 -15.97 17.15
C ARG A 112 -10.55 -15.82 17.35
N LEU A 113 -9.78 -16.69 16.69
CA LEU A 113 -8.34 -16.56 16.53
C LEU A 113 -8.02 -15.98 15.14
N ASN A 114 -7.13 -15.01 15.08
CA ASN A 114 -6.55 -14.47 13.85
C ASN A 114 -5.03 -14.67 13.89
N VAL A 115 -4.46 -15.15 12.79
CA VAL A 115 -3.00 -15.22 12.58
C VAL A 115 -2.67 -14.74 11.18
N GLY A 116 -1.55 -14.06 11.02
CA GLY A 116 -1.16 -13.56 9.71
C GLY A 116 0.29 -13.15 9.61
N ILE A 117 0.65 -12.83 8.38
CA ILE A 117 1.97 -12.36 7.96
C ILE A 117 1.78 -11.16 7.04
N SER A 118 2.44 -10.05 7.37
CA SER A 118 2.56 -8.90 6.48
C SER A 118 3.93 -8.90 5.80
N ASN A 119 3.96 -8.38 4.58
CA ASN A 119 5.17 -8.26 3.78
C ASN A 119 5.94 -9.60 3.64
N ILE A 120 5.27 -10.60 3.07
CA ILE A 120 5.79 -11.97 2.88
C ILE A 120 7.15 -11.97 2.18
N PHE A 121 7.40 -11.03 1.25
CA PHE A 121 8.67 -10.94 0.53
C PHE A 121 9.76 -10.11 1.23
N ASP A 122 9.49 -9.63 2.45
CA ASP A 122 10.43 -8.83 3.26
C ASP A 122 10.98 -7.61 2.50
N LYS A 123 10.12 -6.94 1.74
CA LYS A 123 10.49 -5.73 1.01
C LYS A 123 10.67 -4.58 2.00
N GLN A 124 11.91 -4.18 2.24
CA GLN A 124 12.23 -3.07 3.13
C GLN A 124 12.63 -1.82 2.35
N ILE A 125 12.27 -0.66 2.90
CA ILE A 125 12.70 0.66 2.43
C ILE A 125 13.16 1.42 3.66
N TYR A 126 14.37 1.94 3.62
CA TYR A 126 14.90 2.76 4.69
C TYR A 126 14.85 4.23 4.30
N ARG A 127 14.39 5.06 5.24
CA ARG A 127 14.43 6.51 5.10
C ARG A 127 15.87 6.95 4.89
N SER A 128 16.09 7.82 3.92
CA SER A 128 17.35 8.51 3.70
C SER A 128 17.12 10.00 3.50
N ALA A 129 18.17 10.82 3.65
CA ALA A 129 18.12 12.25 3.34
C ALA A 129 18.09 12.54 1.82
N GLU A 130 17.69 11.55 1.01
CA GLU A 130 17.84 11.55 -0.44
C GLU A 130 16.49 11.34 -1.13
N GLY A 131 16.06 12.37 -1.86
CA GLY A 131 14.98 12.29 -2.85
C GLY A 131 13.67 11.79 -2.26
N ALA A 132 13.13 10.73 -2.85
CA ALA A 132 11.81 10.20 -2.51
C ALA A 132 11.81 9.20 -1.33
N ASN A 133 12.97 8.87 -0.75
CA ASN A 133 13.08 7.92 0.37
C ASN A 133 12.79 8.60 1.72
N THR A 134 11.57 9.09 1.91
CA THR A 134 11.22 9.94 3.06
C THR A 134 10.66 9.17 4.27
N TYR A 135 10.43 7.87 4.13
CA TYR A 135 9.81 7.01 5.13
C TYR A 135 10.49 5.64 5.22
N ASN A 136 10.19 4.90 6.28
CA ASN A 136 10.57 3.50 6.42
C ASN A 136 9.38 2.62 6.02
N GLU A 137 9.61 1.66 5.12
CA GLU A 137 8.70 0.54 4.88
C GLU A 137 9.21 -0.65 5.72
N PRO A 138 8.50 -1.05 6.79
CA PRO A 138 8.94 -2.14 7.63
C PRO A 138 9.01 -3.46 6.84
N GLY A 139 9.92 -4.33 7.29
CA GLY A 139 10.05 -5.66 6.74
C GLY A 139 8.88 -6.58 7.09
N ARG A 140 9.11 -7.86 6.90
CA ARG A 140 8.17 -8.92 7.24
C ARG A 140 7.80 -8.86 8.73
N ALA A 141 6.51 -8.97 9.01
CA ALA A 141 6.02 -9.12 10.39
C ALA A 141 4.99 -10.25 10.48
N TYR A 142 5.06 -10.99 11.58
CA TYR A 142 4.07 -11.99 11.95
C TYR A 142 3.20 -11.42 13.05
N TYR A 143 1.90 -11.68 12.99
CA TYR A 143 0.96 -11.21 13.98
C TYR A 143 -0.06 -12.29 14.31
N ALA A 144 -0.58 -12.21 15.54
CA ALA A 144 -1.66 -13.05 16.01
C ALA A 144 -2.54 -12.21 16.94
N GLY A 145 -3.84 -12.50 16.94
CA GLY A 145 -4.83 -11.82 17.76
C GLY A 145 -5.97 -12.75 18.14
N VAL A 146 -6.60 -12.47 19.27
CA VAL A 146 -7.80 -13.18 19.73
C VAL A 146 -8.89 -12.15 19.97
N THR A 147 -10.07 -12.39 19.40
CA THR A 147 -11.26 -11.56 19.60
C THR A 147 -12.28 -12.34 20.40
N ALA A 148 -12.76 -11.76 21.49
CA ALA A 148 -13.85 -12.29 22.31
C ALA A 148 -15.10 -11.40 22.19
N SER A 149 -16.27 -12.01 22.06
CA SER A 149 -17.57 -11.33 21.90
C SER A 149 -18.58 -11.90 22.90
N PHE A 150 -19.44 -11.06 23.49
CA PHE A 150 -20.44 -11.46 24.50
C PHE A 150 -21.86 -11.00 24.16
#